data_AF-A0A7S2Y4N0-F1
#
_entry.id   AF-A0A7S2Y4N0-F1
#
_cell.length_a   1.000
_cell.length_b   1.000
_cell.length_c   1.000
_cell.angle_alpha   90.00
_cell.angle_beta   90.00
_cell.angle_gamma   90.00
#
_symmetry.space_group_name_H-M   'P 1'
#
loop_
_entity.id
_entity.type
_entity.pdbx_description
1 polymer ?
#
loop_
_entity_poly.entity_id
_entity_poly.type
_entity_poly.pdbx_seq_one_letter_code
_entity_poly.pdbx_strand_id
1 'polypeptide(L)'
;EWVAYHYTLLPLRYLVLGLDVGNEQNPQVVLEPWRRQMGLQYLVINASEFVPLAGNPPNPRPKDSAATIAHHEFAHRQKGFIRKCTSLLQDTVRWNTTHPITWTAFIDSDEFVTWNPYDERSEPRSIPPHSWEAKLVEHRKQYVPQWQHNSQATILDFFQSQPSLWKEENGNHTTSCYTVPRLRFGALRNHTCCRDSHTTTSPKDSSATFPSHWSTLQYFQHAAKHDFAHNKFGKVLLDVSQIPPSVELPRNIHRPWRPYCGSAAKPLTRSWLRVNHYLGSWERYAQRGDVRRSRAYWEATANLTGGHVSCHTTNWISRLQDEWYRRHGNDNVEFQQLLHPSS
;
A
#
# COMPACT_ATOMS: atom_id res chain seq x y z
N GLU A 1 11.95 4.34 -2.84
CA GLU A 1 11.22 3.88 -1.63
C GLU A 1 10.07 2.93 -1.94
N TRP A 2 8.94 3.37 -2.55
CA TRP A 2 7.73 2.55 -2.70
C TRP A 2 7.96 1.19 -3.38
N VAL A 3 8.70 1.17 -4.48
CA VAL A 3 9.04 -0.07 -5.21
C VAL A 3 9.86 -1.00 -4.31
N ALA A 4 10.91 -0.46 -3.69
CA ALA A 4 11.79 -1.19 -2.79
C ALA A 4 11.06 -1.85 -1.62
N TYR A 5 10.12 -1.11 -1.02
CA TYR A 5 9.28 -1.61 0.05
C TYR A 5 8.40 -2.79 -0.40
N HIS A 6 7.64 -2.63 -1.48
CA HIS A 6 6.71 -3.67 -1.93
C HIS A 6 7.40 -4.84 -2.61
N TYR A 7 8.59 -4.64 -3.17
CA TYR A 7 9.44 -5.71 -3.68
C TYR A 7 9.79 -6.74 -2.60
N THR A 8 9.94 -6.28 -1.36
CA THR A 8 10.28 -7.12 -0.21
C THR A 8 9.07 -7.61 0.57
N LEU A 9 8.02 -6.79 0.78
CA LEU A 9 6.84 -7.20 1.57
C LEU A 9 5.75 -7.91 0.76
N LEU A 10 5.50 -7.49 -0.49
CA LEU A 10 4.44 -8.02 -1.36
C LEU A 10 4.97 -8.88 -2.52
N PRO A 11 6.11 -9.53 -2.33
CA PRO A 11 7.03 -9.98 -3.40
C PRO A 11 6.73 -9.37 -4.77
N LEU A 12 6.75 -8.03 -4.88
CA LEU A 12 6.35 -7.35 -6.12
C LEU A 12 7.24 -7.82 -7.28
N ARG A 13 6.64 -8.46 -8.28
CA ARG A 13 7.32 -8.87 -9.53
C ARG A 13 6.74 -8.21 -10.76
N TYR A 14 5.50 -7.74 -10.68
CA TYR A 14 4.80 -7.08 -11.77
C TYR A 14 4.11 -5.81 -11.25
N LEU A 15 4.37 -4.68 -11.89
CA LEU A 15 3.81 -3.38 -11.52
C LEU A 15 3.07 -2.75 -12.70
N VAL A 16 1.78 -2.47 -12.52
CA VAL A 16 1.03 -1.59 -13.43
C VAL A 16 0.95 -0.21 -12.80
N LEU A 17 1.57 0.79 -13.44
CA LEU A 17 1.57 2.18 -12.99
C LEU A 17 0.66 3.03 -13.89
N GLY A 18 -0.40 3.59 -13.32
CA GLY A 18 -1.25 4.56 -13.99
C GLY A 18 -0.72 5.99 -13.83
N LEU A 19 -0.46 6.68 -14.93
CA LEU A 19 -0.15 8.11 -14.94
C LEU A 19 -1.44 8.89 -15.06
N ASP A 20 -1.72 9.73 -14.06
CA ASP A 20 -2.89 10.61 -14.08
C ASP A 20 -2.66 11.82 -15.02
N VAL A 21 -3.74 12.52 -15.36
CA VAL A 21 -3.72 13.72 -16.19
C VAL A 21 -2.82 14.78 -15.54
N GLY A 22 -1.92 15.38 -16.32
CA GLY A 22 -1.00 16.41 -15.83
C GLY A 22 0.21 15.87 -15.06
N ASN A 23 0.46 14.55 -15.07
CA ASN A 23 1.70 14.02 -14.54
C ASN A 23 2.89 14.39 -15.44
N GLU A 24 3.82 15.19 -14.94
CA GLU A 24 5.03 15.62 -15.64
C GLU A 24 6.26 14.73 -15.33
N GLN A 25 6.14 13.83 -14.36
CA GLN A 25 7.26 13.00 -13.91
C GLN A 25 7.46 11.79 -14.82
N ASN A 26 8.69 11.51 -15.23
CA ASN A 26 9.04 10.28 -15.94
C ASN A 26 9.29 9.14 -14.95
N PRO A 27 8.38 8.14 -14.81
CA PRO A 27 8.57 7.04 -13.89
C PRO A 27 9.70 6.08 -14.33
N GLN A 28 10.11 6.09 -15.60
CA GLN A 28 11.11 5.15 -16.12
C GLN A 28 12.47 5.33 -15.45
N VAL A 29 12.83 6.55 -15.05
CA VAL A 29 14.06 6.83 -14.31
C VAL A 29 14.13 6.01 -13.01
N VAL A 30 12.99 5.77 -12.38
CA VAL A 30 12.88 4.93 -11.18
C VAL A 30 12.68 3.45 -11.55
N LEU A 31 11.83 3.13 -12.52
CA LEU A 31 11.45 1.74 -12.80
C LEU A 31 12.50 0.94 -13.57
N GLU A 32 13.28 1.59 -14.42
CA GLU A 32 14.23 0.92 -15.30
C GLU A 32 15.40 0.24 -14.56
N PRO A 33 16.03 0.86 -13.55
CA PRO A 33 17.01 0.17 -12.70
C PRO A 33 16.42 -1.07 -12.04
N TRP A 34 15.19 -1.00 -11.53
CA TRP A 34 14.51 -2.14 -10.90
C TRP A 34 14.20 -3.27 -11.89
N ARG A 35 13.86 -2.93 -13.13
CA ARG A 35 13.70 -3.94 -14.19
C ARG A 35 15.02 -4.65 -14.48
N ARG A 36 16.10 -3.88 -14.71
CA ARG A 36 17.40 -4.43 -15.11
C ARG A 36 18.08 -5.24 -14.01
N GLN A 37 18.08 -4.73 -12.79
CA GLN A 37 18.82 -5.32 -11.66
C GLN A 37 17.97 -6.29 -10.85
N MET A 38 16.67 -6.01 -10.67
CA MET A 38 15.80 -6.82 -9.82
C MET A 38 14.82 -7.70 -10.61
N GLY A 39 14.77 -7.57 -11.93
CA GLY A 39 13.83 -8.32 -12.77
C GLY A 39 12.38 -7.88 -12.58
N LEU A 40 12.14 -6.66 -12.09
CA LEU A 40 10.79 -6.10 -11.99
C LEU A 40 10.19 -5.94 -13.39
N GLN A 41 9.08 -6.62 -13.65
CA GLN A 41 8.28 -6.33 -14.82
C GLN A 41 7.35 -5.16 -14.51
N TYR A 42 7.20 -4.24 -15.45
CA TYR A 42 6.29 -3.11 -15.27
C TYR A 42 5.62 -2.69 -16.57
N LEU A 43 4.43 -2.11 -16.43
CA LEU A 43 3.67 -1.44 -17.48
C LEU A 43 3.28 -0.06 -16.99
N VAL A 44 3.54 0.96 -17.80
CA VAL A 44 3.07 2.33 -17.56
C VAL A 44 1.89 2.59 -18.48
N ILE A 45 0.78 3.02 -17.92
CA ILE A 45 -0.46 3.30 -18.65
C ILE A 45 -0.83 4.77 -18.46
N ASN A 46 -1.08 5.48 -19.54
CA ASN A 46 -1.50 6.88 -19.48
C ASN A 46 -3.00 7.00 -19.22
N ALA A 47 -3.42 8.12 -18.64
CA ALA A 47 -4.84 8.42 -18.41
C ALA A 47 -5.69 8.28 -19.68
N SER A 48 -5.19 8.67 -20.85
CA SER A 48 -5.88 8.52 -22.13
C SER A 48 -6.27 7.08 -22.47
N GLU A 49 -5.60 6.08 -21.90
CA GLU A 49 -5.83 4.66 -22.18
C GLU A 49 -6.87 4.01 -21.24
N PHE A 50 -7.18 4.65 -20.11
CA PHE A 50 -8.12 4.11 -19.12
C PHE A 50 -9.26 5.05 -18.72
N VAL A 51 -9.21 6.32 -19.14
CA VAL A 51 -10.35 7.23 -19.07
C VAL A 51 -11.25 6.93 -20.27
N PRO A 52 -12.49 6.43 -20.06
CA PRO A 52 -13.37 6.12 -21.18
C PRO A 52 -13.63 7.38 -22.02
N LEU A 53 -13.29 7.33 -23.31
CA LEU A 53 -13.58 8.43 -24.26
C LEU A 53 -15.08 8.77 -24.37
N ALA A 54 -15.96 7.83 -23.98
CA ALA A 54 -17.40 7.92 -24.16
C ALA A 54 -18.22 7.90 -22.84
N GLY A 55 -17.56 7.94 -21.68
CA GLY A 55 -18.25 8.08 -20.40
C GLY A 55 -18.40 9.55 -20.07
N ASN A 56 -19.59 10.13 -20.28
CA ASN A 56 -19.86 11.46 -19.72
C ASN A 56 -19.48 11.41 -18.24
N PRO A 57 -18.58 12.30 -17.76
CA PRO A 57 -18.37 12.41 -16.33
C PRO A 57 -19.74 12.61 -15.67
N PRO A 58 -19.95 12.10 -14.44
CA PRO A 58 -21.23 12.28 -13.77
C PRO A 58 -21.59 13.77 -13.82
N ASN A 59 -22.74 14.08 -14.45
CA ASN A 59 -23.15 15.46 -14.66
C ASN A 59 -23.07 16.20 -13.32
N PRO A 60 -22.25 17.26 -13.22
CA PRO A 60 -22.11 17.98 -11.97
C PRO A 60 -23.48 18.52 -11.57
N ARG A 61 -23.87 18.32 -10.32
CA ARG A 61 -25.11 18.93 -9.83
C ARG A 61 -24.87 20.44 -9.74
N PRO A 62 -25.88 21.29 -9.95
CA PRO A 62 -25.72 22.76 -9.93
C PRO A 62 -25.11 23.32 -8.63
N LYS A 63 -25.10 22.55 -7.53
CA LYS A 63 -24.57 22.94 -6.21
C LYS A 63 -23.20 22.31 -5.90
N ASP A 64 -22.63 21.50 -6.78
CA ASP A 64 -21.35 20.86 -6.52
C ASP A 64 -20.22 21.91 -6.64
N SER A 65 -19.37 22.01 -5.60
CA SER A 65 -18.20 22.90 -5.62
C SER A 65 -17.15 22.41 -6.62
N ALA A 66 -16.22 23.28 -7.06
CA ALA A 66 -15.10 22.88 -7.92
C ALA A 66 -14.29 21.71 -7.33
N ALA A 67 -14.07 21.70 -6.00
CA ALA A 67 -13.39 20.59 -5.32
C ALA A 67 -14.19 19.28 -5.35
N THR A 68 -15.52 19.37 -5.28
CA THR A 68 -16.43 18.22 -5.40
C THR A 68 -16.39 17.63 -6.82
N ILE A 69 -16.45 18.50 -7.84
CA ILE A 69 -16.36 18.10 -9.25
C ILE A 69 -15.02 17.42 -9.51
N ALA A 70 -13.91 18.06 -9.12
CA ALA A 70 -12.58 17.48 -9.25
C ALA A 70 -12.42 16.14 -8.51
N HIS A 71 -13.05 15.99 -7.34
CA HIS A 71 -13.07 14.71 -6.62
C HIS A 71 -13.79 13.61 -7.40
N HIS A 72 -14.95 13.90 -7.99
CA HIS A 72 -15.70 12.93 -8.78
C HIS A 72 -14.97 12.53 -10.05
N GLU A 73 -14.36 13.49 -10.76
CA GLU A 73 -13.54 13.22 -11.93
C GLU A 73 -12.34 12.34 -11.59
N PHE A 74 -11.60 12.69 -10.53
CA PHE A 74 -10.48 11.87 -10.04
C PHE A 74 -10.92 10.45 -9.71
N ALA A 75 -12.03 10.29 -8.96
CA ALA A 75 -12.56 8.97 -8.63
C ALA A 75 -13.00 8.18 -9.88
N HIS A 76 -13.54 8.86 -10.90
CA HIS A 76 -13.91 8.24 -12.18
C HIS A 76 -12.68 7.71 -12.92
N ARG A 77 -11.59 8.49 -13.00
CA ARG A 77 -10.34 8.05 -13.62
C ARG A 77 -9.71 6.87 -12.88
N GLN A 78 -9.72 6.88 -11.55
CA GLN A 78 -9.27 5.75 -10.74
C GLN A 78 -10.09 4.47 -11.01
N LYS A 79 -11.41 4.57 -11.17
CA LYS A 79 -12.26 3.41 -11.56
C LYS A 79 -11.87 2.89 -12.95
N GLY A 80 -11.64 3.79 -13.89
CA GLY A 80 -11.17 3.45 -15.23
C GLY A 80 -9.84 2.71 -15.20
N PHE A 81 -8.87 3.22 -14.45
CA PHE A 81 -7.57 2.58 -14.23
C PHE A 81 -7.71 1.19 -13.62
N ILE A 82 -8.47 1.05 -12.52
CA ILE A 82 -8.68 -0.25 -11.86
C ILE A 82 -9.27 -1.26 -12.85
N ARG A 83 -10.29 -0.88 -13.63
CA ARG A 83 -10.88 -1.75 -14.67
C ARG A 83 -9.83 -2.19 -15.68
N LYS A 84 -9.10 -1.24 -16.29
CA LYS A 84 -8.09 -1.51 -17.32
C LYS A 84 -6.97 -2.41 -16.77
N CYS A 85 -6.48 -2.10 -15.58
CA CYS A 85 -5.46 -2.88 -14.88
C CYS A 85 -5.93 -4.33 -14.64
N THR A 86 -7.15 -4.52 -14.12
CA THR A 86 -7.71 -5.86 -13.92
C THR A 86 -7.81 -6.64 -15.21
N SER A 87 -8.31 -6.05 -16.30
CA SER A 87 -8.37 -6.73 -17.60
C SER A 87 -6.99 -7.13 -18.12
N LEU A 88 -5.99 -6.24 -18.04
CA LEU A 88 -4.62 -6.53 -18.47
C LEU A 88 -3.98 -7.67 -17.67
N LEU A 89 -4.20 -7.69 -16.36
CA LEU A 89 -3.67 -8.74 -15.49
C LEU A 89 -4.39 -10.07 -15.72
N GLN A 90 -5.71 -10.05 -15.97
CA GLN A 90 -6.46 -11.24 -16.38
C GLN A 90 -5.96 -11.80 -17.71
N ASP A 91 -5.66 -10.93 -18.69
CA ASP A 91 -5.02 -11.34 -19.94
C ASP A 91 -3.68 -12.02 -19.65
N THR A 92 -2.87 -11.43 -18.77
CA THR A 92 -1.56 -11.98 -18.42
C THR A 92 -1.67 -13.33 -17.72
N VAL A 93 -2.65 -13.53 -16.84
CA VAL A 93 -2.94 -14.83 -16.21
C VAL A 93 -3.29 -15.89 -17.25
N ARG A 94 -4.03 -15.52 -18.31
CA ARG A 94 -4.39 -16.46 -19.38
C ARG A 94 -3.19 -16.90 -20.22
N TRP A 95 -2.22 -16.00 -20.43
CA TRP A 95 -1.06 -16.27 -21.30
C TRP A 95 0.16 -16.81 -20.57
N ASN A 96 0.36 -16.47 -19.30
CA ASN A 96 1.50 -16.90 -18.49
C ASN A 96 1.10 -18.06 -17.55
N THR A 97 1.21 -19.28 -18.05
CA THR A 97 0.81 -20.48 -17.31
C THR A 97 1.82 -20.93 -16.25
N THR A 98 3.08 -20.50 -16.33
CA THR A 98 4.11 -20.94 -15.38
C THR A 98 4.08 -20.15 -14.08
N HIS A 99 3.80 -18.84 -14.15
CA HIS A 99 3.75 -17.96 -12.97
C HIS A 99 2.60 -16.94 -13.11
N PRO A 100 1.34 -17.38 -12.97
CA PRO A 100 0.20 -16.49 -13.16
C PRO A 100 0.17 -15.39 -12.09
N ILE A 101 -0.03 -14.15 -12.52
CA ILE A 101 -0.16 -12.98 -11.63
C ILE A 101 -1.61 -12.89 -11.16
N THR A 102 -1.92 -13.53 -10.05
CA THR A 102 -3.29 -13.62 -9.53
C THR A 102 -3.59 -12.51 -8.52
N TRP A 103 -2.80 -12.43 -7.45
CA TRP A 103 -3.01 -11.46 -6.38
C TRP A 103 -2.44 -10.08 -6.73
N THR A 104 -3.28 -9.06 -6.64
CA THR A 104 -2.98 -7.68 -7.03
C THR A 104 -3.39 -6.70 -5.93
N ALA A 105 -2.49 -5.79 -5.57
CA ALA A 105 -2.78 -4.68 -4.66
C ALA A 105 -3.21 -3.42 -5.45
N PHE A 106 -4.40 -2.89 -5.16
CA PHE A 106 -4.86 -1.62 -5.71
C PHE A 106 -4.65 -0.49 -4.69
N ILE A 107 -3.47 0.12 -4.71
CA ILE A 107 -3.02 1.12 -3.74
C ILE A 107 -2.38 2.34 -4.42
N ASP A 108 -2.30 3.45 -3.69
CA ASP A 108 -1.69 4.69 -4.17
C ASP A 108 -0.15 4.69 -3.93
N SER A 109 0.60 5.57 -4.57
CA SER A 109 2.08 5.62 -4.46
C SER A 109 2.61 6.20 -3.14
N ASP A 110 1.72 6.68 -2.28
CA ASP A 110 1.98 7.14 -0.91
C ASP A 110 1.45 6.14 0.14
N GLU A 111 1.10 4.94 -0.29
CA GLU A 111 0.49 3.89 0.51
C GLU A 111 1.36 2.63 0.55
N PHE A 112 1.52 2.06 1.74
CA PHE A 112 2.42 0.93 2.00
C PHE A 112 1.69 -0.20 2.72
N VAL A 113 1.53 -1.35 2.06
CA VAL A 113 0.86 -2.51 2.65
C VAL A 113 1.81 -3.19 3.64
N THR A 114 1.37 -3.30 4.88
CA THR A 114 2.17 -3.86 5.97
C THR A 114 1.34 -4.78 6.85
N TRP A 115 2.04 -5.55 7.67
CA TRP A 115 1.43 -6.25 8.79
C TRP A 115 0.76 -5.26 9.74
N ASN A 116 -0.36 -5.66 10.34
CA ASN A 116 -1.06 -4.90 11.35
C ASN A 116 -0.81 -5.50 12.74
N PRO A 117 0.35 -5.22 13.37
CA PRO A 117 0.67 -5.78 14.67
C PRO A 117 -0.35 -5.33 15.71
N TYR A 118 -0.59 -6.22 16.67
CA TYR A 118 -1.31 -5.87 17.88
C TYR A 118 -0.49 -4.85 18.67
N ASP A 119 -1.15 -3.79 19.12
CA ASP A 119 -0.55 -2.77 19.98
C ASP A 119 -1.53 -2.46 21.10
N GLU A 120 -1.25 -2.97 22.28
CA GLU A 120 -2.10 -2.84 23.47
C GLU A 120 -2.50 -1.38 23.76
N ARG A 121 -1.64 -0.42 23.40
CA ARG A 121 -1.91 1.01 23.65
C ARG A 121 -2.82 1.64 22.60
N SER A 122 -2.90 1.05 21.41
CA SER A 122 -3.67 1.57 20.26
C SER A 122 -4.98 0.81 20.01
N GLU A 123 -5.13 -0.40 20.54
CA GLU A 123 -6.34 -1.20 20.36
C GLU A 123 -7.45 -0.73 21.33
N PRO A 124 -8.75 -0.89 20.97
CA PRO A 124 -9.85 -0.52 21.85
C PRO A 124 -9.80 -1.33 23.15
N ARG A 125 -10.00 -0.66 24.30
CA ARG A 125 -9.98 -1.31 25.62
C ARG A 125 -11.12 -2.30 25.84
N SER A 126 -12.24 -2.15 25.13
CA SER A 126 -13.44 -2.96 25.29
C SER A 126 -13.72 -3.77 24.03
N ILE A 127 -12.99 -4.87 23.84
CA ILE A 127 -13.39 -5.92 22.91
C ILE A 127 -14.16 -6.96 23.74
N PRO A 128 -15.42 -7.28 23.41
CA PRO A 128 -16.18 -8.25 24.20
C PRO A 128 -15.42 -9.58 24.29
N PRO A 129 -15.22 -10.14 25.49
CA PRO A 129 -14.57 -11.44 25.63
C PRO A 129 -15.37 -12.49 24.85
N HIS A 130 -14.67 -13.47 24.27
CA HIS A 130 -15.23 -14.53 23.42
C HIS A 130 -15.87 -14.09 22.10
N SER A 131 -15.86 -12.79 21.77
CA SER A 131 -16.21 -12.33 20.42
C SER A 131 -15.22 -12.88 19.39
N TRP A 132 -15.66 -12.95 18.13
CA TRP A 132 -14.77 -13.33 17.04
C TRP A 132 -13.64 -12.30 16.86
N GLU A 133 -13.88 -11.02 17.20
CA GLU A 133 -12.85 -10.00 17.24
C GLU A 133 -11.79 -10.27 18.31
N ALA A 134 -12.19 -10.74 19.50
CA ALA A 134 -11.23 -11.13 20.54
C ALA A 134 -10.34 -12.29 20.07
N LYS A 135 -10.91 -13.29 19.38
CA LYS A 135 -10.15 -14.39 18.78
C LYS A 135 -9.16 -13.89 17.73
N LEU A 136 -9.59 -13.02 16.83
CA LEU A 136 -8.72 -12.45 15.80
C LEU A 136 -7.59 -11.60 16.39
N VAL A 137 -7.88 -10.83 17.45
CA VAL A 137 -6.86 -10.09 18.18
C VAL A 137 -5.82 -11.03 18.79
N GLU A 138 -6.25 -12.13 19.39
CA GLU A 138 -5.34 -13.13 19.95
C GLU A 138 -4.49 -13.79 18.87
N HIS A 139 -5.11 -14.17 17.75
CA HIS A 139 -4.36 -14.70 16.62
C HIS A 139 -3.38 -13.66 16.04
N ARG A 140 -3.74 -12.37 15.99
CA ARG A 140 -2.81 -11.30 15.57
C ARG A 140 -1.60 -11.19 16.50
N LYS A 141 -1.78 -11.30 17.81
CA LYS A 141 -0.66 -11.33 18.77
C LYS A 141 0.25 -12.53 18.52
N GLN A 142 -0.34 -13.70 18.26
CA GLN A 142 0.40 -14.94 18.08
C GLN A 142 1.18 -14.97 16.76
N TYR A 143 0.50 -14.69 15.64
CA TYR A 143 1.04 -14.97 14.31
C TYR A 143 1.74 -13.78 13.67
N VAL A 144 1.24 -12.55 13.81
CA VAL A 144 1.81 -11.40 13.09
C VAL A 144 3.30 -11.18 13.39
N PRO A 145 3.79 -11.27 14.65
CA PRO A 145 5.21 -11.15 14.92
C PRO A 145 6.05 -12.21 14.17
N GLN A 146 5.57 -13.46 14.11
CA GLN A 146 6.29 -14.54 13.44
C GLN A 146 6.48 -14.24 11.95
N TRP A 147 5.43 -13.78 11.27
CA TRP A 147 5.49 -13.42 9.85
C TRP A 147 6.26 -12.12 9.60
N GLN A 148 6.14 -11.15 10.50
CA GLN A 148 6.85 -9.88 10.42
C GLN A 148 8.38 -10.04 10.60
N HIS A 149 8.82 -11.03 11.36
CA HIS A 149 10.25 -11.33 11.55
C HIS A 149 10.80 -12.38 10.57
N ASN A 150 9.93 -13.18 9.94
CA ASN A 150 10.35 -14.13 8.93
C ASN A 150 10.70 -13.41 7.61
N SER A 151 12.01 -13.26 7.33
CA SER A 151 12.52 -12.62 6.12
C SER A 151 12.27 -13.40 4.83
N GLN A 152 12.01 -14.70 4.93
CA GLN A 152 11.75 -15.58 3.79
C GLN A 152 10.28 -15.64 3.41
N ALA A 153 9.39 -15.25 4.32
CA ALA A 153 7.96 -15.31 4.11
C ALA A 153 7.39 -13.98 3.62
N THR A 154 6.42 -14.12 2.73
CA THR A 154 5.68 -13.04 2.09
C THR A 154 4.24 -12.99 2.60
N ILE A 155 3.54 -11.88 2.33
CA ILE A 155 2.10 -11.78 2.63
C ILE A 155 1.30 -12.86 1.87
N LEU A 156 1.75 -13.26 0.68
CA LEU A 156 1.09 -14.30 -0.10
C LEU A 156 1.27 -15.69 0.55
N ASP A 157 2.47 -16.00 1.05
CA ASP A 157 2.74 -17.26 1.77
C ASP A 157 1.84 -17.40 3.00
N PHE A 158 1.57 -16.29 3.70
CA PHE A 158 0.60 -16.26 4.80
C PHE A 158 -0.82 -16.62 4.34
N PHE A 159 -1.32 -16.00 3.27
CA PHE A 159 -2.67 -16.30 2.77
C PHE A 159 -2.81 -17.74 2.27
N GLN A 160 -1.76 -18.27 1.65
CA GLN A 160 -1.77 -19.65 1.16
C GLN A 160 -1.67 -20.68 2.30
N SER A 161 -0.91 -20.37 3.37
CA SER A 161 -0.75 -21.28 4.51
C SER A 161 -1.88 -21.21 5.53
N GLN A 162 -2.67 -20.12 5.57
CA GLN A 162 -3.73 -19.90 6.56
C GLN A 162 -5.11 -19.60 5.93
N PRO A 163 -5.64 -20.47 5.05
CA PRO A 163 -6.90 -20.21 4.34
C PRO A 163 -8.13 -20.13 5.26
N SER A 164 -8.10 -20.75 6.45
CA SER A 164 -9.18 -20.67 7.45
C SER A 164 -9.25 -19.29 8.10
N LEU A 165 -8.10 -18.78 8.59
CA LEU A 165 -7.99 -17.46 9.21
C LEU A 165 -8.46 -16.34 8.27
N TRP A 166 -8.17 -16.54 6.99
CA TRP A 166 -8.63 -15.65 5.92
C TRP A 166 -10.15 -15.64 5.75
N LYS A 167 -10.77 -16.83 5.67
CA LYS A 167 -12.21 -16.98 5.49
C LYS A 167 -12.98 -16.38 6.67
N GLU A 168 -12.49 -16.59 7.89
CA GLU A 168 -13.11 -16.03 9.09
C GLU A 168 -13.19 -14.49 9.04
N GLU A 169 -12.14 -13.82 8.57
CA GLU A 169 -12.10 -12.36 8.52
C GLU A 169 -12.98 -11.75 7.42
N ASN A 170 -13.09 -12.44 6.27
CA ASN A 170 -13.91 -11.96 5.16
C ASN A 170 -15.41 -12.32 5.31
N GLY A 171 -15.78 -13.11 6.31
CA GLY A 171 -17.16 -13.54 6.54
C GLY A 171 -17.71 -14.32 5.34
N ASN A 172 -18.96 -14.02 4.93
CA ASN A 172 -19.61 -14.68 3.80
C ASN A 172 -19.09 -14.21 2.42
N HIS A 173 -18.08 -13.33 2.37
CA HIS A 173 -17.51 -12.89 1.09
C HIS A 173 -16.56 -13.94 0.54
N THR A 174 -16.45 -13.99 -0.80
CA THR A 174 -15.49 -14.85 -1.48
C THR A 174 -14.08 -14.55 -1.03
N THR A 175 -13.21 -15.57 -0.99
CA THR A 175 -11.80 -15.42 -0.64
C THR A 175 -10.99 -14.63 -1.68
N SER A 176 -11.61 -14.14 -2.74
CA SER A 176 -10.99 -13.47 -3.89
C SER A 176 -10.63 -11.99 -3.63
N CYS A 177 -11.15 -11.37 -2.58
CA CYS A 177 -10.87 -9.96 -2.31
C CYS A 177 -10.73 -9.68 -0.81
N TYR A 178 -9.76 -8.84 -0.48
CA TYR A 178 -9.43 -8.47 0.87
C TYR A 178 -9.38 -6.98 1.02
N THR A 179 -10.26 -6.45 1.86
CA THR A 179 -10.11 -5.06 2.26
C THR A 179 -8.99 -4.94 3.27
N VAL A 180 -8.00 -4.12 2.95
CA VAL A 180 -6.89 -3.73 3.82
C VAL A 180 -7.23 -2.35 4.40
N PRO A 181 -7.49 -2.22 5.71
CA PRO A 181 -7.81 -0.95 6.32
C PRO A 181 -6.63 0.02 6.22
N ARG A 182 -6.93 1.31 6.10
CA ARG A 182 -5.92 2.36 6.00
C ARG A 182 -5.59 2.91 7.39
N LEU A 183 -4.32 3.25 7.62
CA LEU A 183 -3.84 4.00 8.77
C LEU A 183 -3.07 5.22 8.28
N ARG A 184 -3.52 6.42 8.64
CA ARG A 184 -2.89 7.66 8.16
C ARG A 184 -1.71 8.07 9.04
N PHE A 185 -0.55 8.26 8.43
CA PHE A 185 0.65 8.83 9.04
C PHE A 185 0.73 10.32 8.76
N GLY A 186 1.09 11.08 9.80
CA GLY A 186 1.28 12.53 9.72
C GLY A 186 2.59 12.90 9.03
N ALA A 187 3.03 14.15 9.22
CA ALA A 187 4.29 14.67 8.70
C ALA A 187 5.27 15.11 9.81
N LEU A 188 4.99 14.77 11.07
CA LEU A 188 5.89 15.07 12.18
C LEU A 188 7.13 14.15 12.16
N ARG A 189 8.31 14.77 12.18
CA ARG A 189 9.64 14.12 12.23
C ARG A 189 10.24 14.07 13.63
N ASN A 190 9.53 14.55 14.64
CA ASN A 190 10.03 14.75 16.00
C ASN A 190 10.26 13.46 16.80
N HIS A 191 9.90 12.30 16.25
CA HIS A 191 10.20 11.02 16.85
C HIS A 191 11.20 10.27 16.00
N THR A 192 12.41 10.09 16.52
CA THR A 192 13.21 8.95 16.12
C THR A 192 12.57 7.75 16.81
N CYS A 193 12.18 6.75 16.03
CA CYS A 193 12.14 5.41 16.59
C CYS A 193 13.48 5.18 17.26
N CYS A 194 13.49 4.91 18.56
CA CYS A 194 14.70 4.51 19.26
C CYS A 194 15.32 3.44 18.38
N ARG A 195 16.45 3.77 17.75
CA ARG A 195 17.23 2.82 16.97
C ARG A 195 17.50 1.74 17.99
N ASP A 196 16.81 0.61 17.88
CA ASP A 196 16.95 -0.45 18.86
C ASP A 196 18.45 -0.67 19.00
N SER A 197 18.95 -0.50 20.22
CA SER A 197 20.34 -0.72 20.60
C SER A 197 20.83 -2.15 20.26
N HIS A 198 19.94 -2.98 19.70
CA HIS A 198 20.12 -4.34 19.24
C HIS A 198 20.56 -4.50 17.78
N THR A 199 20.58 -3.45 16.96
CA THR A 199 21.39 -3.49 15.72
C THR A 199 22.83 -3.07 16.00
N THR A 200 23.45 -3.72 16.98
CA THR A 200 24.91 -3.92 17.05
C THR A 200 25.30 -5.06 16.11
N THR A 201 24.72 -5.10 14.91
CA THR A 201 25.33 -5.85 13.81
C THR A 201 26.69 -5.23 13.57
N SER A 202 27.71 -6.05 13.84
CA SER A 202 29.14 -5.78 13.73
C SER A 202 29.50 -4.67 12.72
N PRO A 203 30.39 -3.70 13.05
CA PRO A 203 30.79 -2.57 12.20
C PRO A 203 31.41 -2.89 10.83
N LYS A 204 31.37 -4.13 10.35
CA LYS A 204 32.16 -4.57 9.21
C LYS A 204 31.50 -4.44 7.83
N ASP A 205 30.22 -4.06 7.72
CA ASP A 205 29.55 -3.90 6.40
C ASP A 205 28.61 -2.67 6.31
N SER A 206 28.86 -1.61 7.08
CA SER A 206 27.96 -0.45 7.20
C SER A 206 28.05 0.59 6.07
N SER A 207 28.40 0.22 4.83
CA SER A 207 28.59 1.19 3.74
C SER A 207 27.29 1.69 3.11
N ALA A 208 26.19 0.93 3.23
CA ALA A 208 24.92 1.33 2.63
C ALA A 208 24.18 2.37 3.49
N THR A 209 24.35 3.65 3.18
CA THR A 209 23.54 4.73 3.75
C THR A 209 22.16 4.77 3.10
N PHE A 210 21.12 4.36 3.82
CA PHE A 210 19.75 4.52 3.36
C PHE A 210 19.33 5.99 3.33
N PRO A 211 18.46 6.40 2.40
CA PRO A 211 18.07 7.78 2.29
C PRO A 211 17.21 8.16 3.49
N SER A 212 17.73 9.03 4.35
CA SER A 212 17.00 9.53 5.53
C SER A 212 15.71 10.28 5.20
N HIS A 213 15.47 10.57 3.91
CA HIS A 213 14.27 11.26 3.40
C HIS A 213 13.09 10.33 3.06
N TRP A 214 13.24 9.02 3.25
CA TRP A 214 12.18 8.05 3.03
C TRP A 214 11.06 8.15 4.06
N SER A 215 9.81 8.15 3.60
CA SER A 215 8.64 8.41 4.44
C SER A 215 8.48 7.37 5.55
N THR A 216 8.75 6.10 5.24
CA THR A 216 8.74 4.98 6.18
C THR A 216 9.81 5.05 7.26
N LEU A 217 10.80 5.94 7.10
CA LEU A 217 11.91 6.19 8.03
C LEU A 217 11.84 7.55 8.73
N GLN A 218 10.89 8.39 8.33
CA GLN A 218 10.75 9.75 8.85
C GLN A 218 9.48 9.96 9.68
N TYR A 219 8.38 9.34 9.27
CA TYR A 219 7.06 9.61 9.82
C TYR A 219 6.57 8.37 10.55
N PHE A 220 6.53 8.43 11.87
CA PHE A 220 6.13 7.29 12.70
C PHE A 220 4.86 7.56 13.50
N GLN A 221 4.45 8.82 13.58
CA GLN A 221 3.18 9.19 14.19
C GLN A 221 2.03 9.01 13.20
N HIS A 222 0.91 8.51 13.71
CA HIS A 222 -0.28 8.24 12.93
C HIS A 222 -1.56 8.64 13.69
N ALA A 223 -2.68 8.72 12.98
CA ALA A 223 -3.99 8.91 13.59
C ALA A 223 -4.34 7.72 14.52
N ALA A 224 -5.25 7.92 15.47
CA ALA A 224 -5.73 6.81 16.30
C ALA A 224 -6.33 5.70 15.41
N LYS A 225 -6.11 4.41 15.72
CA LYS A 225 -6.57 3.29 14.88
C LYS A 225 -8.10 3.27 14.67
N HIS A 226 -8.87 3.86 15.58
CA HIS A 226 -10.33 3.94 15.50
C HIS A 226 -10.84 5.25 14.84
N ASP A 227 -9.95 6.17 14.49
CA ASP A 227 -10.32 7.45 13.90
C ASP A 227 -10.57 7.31 12.39
N PHE A 228 -11.81 6.97 12.05
CA PHE A 228 -12.22 6.85 10.65
C PHE A 228 -12.16 8.20 9.91
N ALA A 229 -12.31 9.33 10.60
CA ALA A 229 -12.27 10.65 9.98
C ALA A 229 -10.89 10.93 9.36
N HIS A 230 -9.81 10.46 9.99
CA HIS A 230 -8.45 10.55 9.45
C HIS A 230 -8.04 9.34 8.61
N ASN A 231 -8.38 8.13 9.05
CA ASN A 231 -7.96 6.90 8.40
C ASN A 231 -8.68 6.63 7.08
N LYS A 232 -9.93 7.11 6.92
CA LYS A 232 -10.75 6.93 5.70
C LYS A 232 -10.92 5.46 5.30
N PHE A 233 -11.41 5.25 4.08
CA PHE A 233 -11.63 3.92 3.52
C PHE A 233 -10.32 3.18 3.24
N GLY A 234 -10.36 1.87 3.40
CA GLY A 234 -9.26 0.97 3.07
C GLY A 234 -8.99 0.86 1.57
N LYS A 235 -8.08 -0.05 1.24
CA LYS A 235 -7.75 -0.48 -0.12
C LYS A 235 -8.02 -1.97 -0.26
N VAL A 236 -7.71 -2.56 -1.41
CA VAL A 236 -7.94 -3.98 -1.63
C VAL A 236 -6.72 -4.72 -2.16
N LEU A 237 -6.55 -5.95 -1.67
CA LEU A 237 -5.83 -7.02 -2.38
C LEU A 237 -6.88 -7.89 -3.06
N LEU A 238 -6.69 -8.16 -4.34
CA LEU A 238 -7.67 -8.83 -5.18
C LEU A 238 -6.99 -9.95 -5.95
N ASP A 239 -7.55 -11.15 -5.88
CA ASP A 239 -7.25 -12.23 -6.82
C ASP A 239 -8.00 -11.97 -8.13
N VAL A 240 -7.31 -11.38 -9.11
CA VAL A 240 -7.91 -11.00 -10.40
C VAL A 240 -8.35 -12.21 -11.23
N SER A 241 -7.81 -13.40 -10.95
CA SER A 241 -8.17 -14.63 -11.66
C SER A 241 -9.57 -15.14 -11.30
N GLN A 242 -10.08 -14.75 -10.14
CA GLN A 242 -11.40 -15.12 -9.64
C GLN A 242 -12.49 -14.09 -9.96
N ILE A 243 -12.11 -12.94 -10.52
CA ILE A 243 -13.04 -11.91 -10.92
C ILE A 243 -13.53 -12.19 -12.34
N PRO A 244 -14.85 -12.21 -12.59
CA PRO A 244 -15.35 -12.43 -13.93
C PRO A 244 -14.86 -11.30 -14.85
N PRO A 245 -14.59 -11.57 -16.14
CA PRO A 245 -14.27 -10.54 -17.11
C PRO A 245 -15.47 -9.59 -17.24
N SER A 246 -15.47 -8.51 -16.45
CA SER A 246 -16.54 -7.53 -16.43
C SER A 246 -16.14 -6.31 -17.22
N VAL A 247 -16.99 -5.91 -18.15
CA VAL A 247 -16.87 -4.66 -18.91
C VAL A 247 -17.31 -3.44 -18.08
N GLU A 248 -18.01 -3.65 -16.96
CA GLU A 248 -18.54 -2.59 -16.13
C GLU A 248 -17.45 -1.83 -15.37
N LEU A 249 -17.62 -0.52 -15.26
CA LEU A 249 -16.77 0.29 -14.39
C LEU A 249 -17.01 -0.08 -12.92
N PRO A 250 -15.95 -0.26 -12.12
CA PRO A 250 -16.06 -0.47 -10.68
C PRO A 250 -16.94 0.60 -10.02
N ARG A 251 -17.91 0.17 -9.20
CA ARG A 251 -18.81 1.13 -8.52
C ARG A 251 -18.06 1.99 -7.50
N ASN A 252 -16.99 1.48 -6.89
CA ASN A 252 -16.24 2.15 -5.84
C ASN A 252 -14.76 1.74 -5.89
N ILE A 253 -13.85 2.70 -5.87
CA ILE A 253 -12.39 2.49 -5.94
C ILE A 253 -11.82 1.69 -4.75
N HIS A 254 -12.47 1.75 -3.60
CA HIS A 254 -12.07 1.07 -2.35
C HIS A 254 -12.68 -0.32 -2.21
N ARG A 255 -13.65 -0.67 -3.06
CA ARG A 255 -14.22 -2.02 -3.16
C ARG A 255 -14.70 -2.27 -4.60
N PRO A 256 -13.76 -2.44 -5.54
CA PRO A 256 -14.07 -2.38 -6.96
C PRO A 256 -15.18 -3.33 -7.41
N TRP A 257 -15.18 -4.56 -6.89
CA TRP A 257 -16.20 -5.58 -7.15
C TRP A 257 -16.94 -5.97 -5.86
N ARG A 258 -18.04 -5.27 -5.54
CA ARG A 258 -18.85 -5.46 -4.32
C ARG A 258 -19.26 -6.93 -4.02
N PRO A 259 -19.61 -7.79 -5.00
CA PRO A 259 -19.94 -9.18 -4.69
C PRO A 259 -18.76 -9.96 -4.08
N TYR A 260 -17.53 -9.58 -4.43
CA TYR A 260 -16.32 -10.27 -4.03
C TYR A 260 -15.60 -9.60 -2.85
N CYS A 261 -15.71 -8.27 -2.77
CA CYS A 261 -15.05 -7.46 -1.76
C CYS A 261 -16.00 -7.09 -0.61
N GLY A 262 -15.51 -7.22 0.61
CA GLY A 262 -16.19 -6.76 1.82
C GLY A 262 -16.34 -5.23 1.91
N SER A 263 -16.71 -4.75 3.10
CA SER A 263 -16.85 -3.31 3.38
C SER A 263 -15.50 -2.60 3.27
N ALA A 264 -15.47 -1.48 2.53
CA ALA A 264 -14.32 -0.58 2.45
C ALA A 264 -14.01 0.12 3.78
N ALA A 265 -15.00 0.23 4.68
CA ALA A 265 -14.85 0.76 6.02
C ALA A 265 -14.58 -0.39 7.00
N LYS A 266 -13.39 -0.98 6.88
CA LYS A 266 -12.95 -2.09 7.74
C LYS A 266 -12.21 -1.55 8.96
N PRO A 267 -12.59 -1.94 10.18
CA PRO A 267 -11.82 -1.58 11.37
C PRO A 267 -10.41 -2.18 11.35
N LEU A 268 -9.41 -1.43 11.80
CA LEU A 268 -8.04 -1.92 11.96
C LEU A 268 -7.96 -3.11 12.92
N THR A 269 -8.80 -3.17 13.95
CA THR A 269 -8.86 -4.31 14.89
C THR A 269 -9.17 -5.63 14.19
N ARG A 270 -9.87 -5.56 13.06
CA ARG A 270 -10.41 -6.69 12.31
C ARG A 270 -9.57 -7.06 11.09
N SER A 271 -8.26 -6.80 11.11
CA SER A 271 -7.40 -7.04 9.94
C SER A 271 -5.99 -7.50 10.25
N TRP A 272 -5.49 -8.49 9.51
CA TRP A 272 -4.09 -8.95 9.54
C TRP A 272 -3.13 -7.95 8.93
N LEU A 273 -3.57 -7.29 7.87
CA LEU A 273 -2.78 -6.28 7.17
C LEU A 273 -3.38 -4.90 7.38
N ARG A 274 -2.60 -3.88 7.07
CA ARG A 274 -3.05 -2.50 6.94
C ARG A 274 -2.29 -1.80 5.82
N VAL A 275 -2.83 -0.68 5.35
CA VAL A 275 -2.14 0.24 4.44
C VAL A 275 -1.73 1.46 5.23
N ASN A 276 -0.43 1.70 5.36
CA ASN A 276 0.08 2.95 5.91
C ASN A 276 0.02 4.02 4.82
N HIS A 277 -0.78 5.07 5.04
CA HIS A 277 -0.93 6.19 4.13
C HIS A 277 -0.13 7.38 4.64
N TYR A 278 0.97 7.71 3.97
CA TYR A 278 1.88 8.79 4.38
C TYR A 278 1.48 10.12 3.74
N LEU A 279 1.28 11.15 4.56
CA LEU A 279 1.02 12.48 4.05
C LEU A 279 2.26 13.08 3.35
N GLY A 280 3.45 12.84 3.90
CA GLY A 280 4.71 13.40 3.41
C GLY A 280 4.90 14.88 3.77
N SER A 281 6.02 15.45 3.32
CA SER A 281 6.28 16.89 3.51
C SER A 281 5.32 17.75 2.69
N TRP A 282 5.25 19.04 3.03
CA TRP A 282 4.41 19.99 2.28
C TRP A 282 4.82 20.05 0.80
N GLU A 283 6.12 20.07 0.51
CA GLU A 283 6.65 20.18 -0.86
C GLU A 283 6.15 19.00 -1.70
N ARG A 284 6.25 17.78 -1.19
CA ARG A 284 5.75 16.57 -1.86
C ARG A 284 4.22 16.57 -1.97
N TYR A 285 3.52 17.10 -0.95
CA TYR A 285 2.06 17.18 -0.97
C TYR A 285 1.56 18.21 -2.00
N ALA A 286 2.18 19.38 -2.08
CA ALA A 286 1.79 20.48 -2.94
C ALA A 286 2.21 20.30 -4.42
N GLN A 287 3.19 19.43 -4.69
CA GLN A 287 3.62 19.10 -6.06
C GLN A 287 2.51 18.50 -6.94
N ARG A 288 1.44 17.94 -6.35
CA ARG A 288 0.31 17.45 -7.15
C ARG A 288 -0.65 18.63 -7.40
N GLY A 289 -0.87 18.99 -8.66
CA GLY A 289 -1.83 20.02 -9.10
C GLY A 289 -3.30 19.65 -8.87
N ASP A 290 -3.64 19.35 -7.62
CA ASP A 290 -4.95 18.86 -7.19
C ASP A 290 -5.63 19.94 -6.34
N VAL A 291 -6.71 20.52 -6.86
CA VAL A 291 -7.47 21.62 -6.22
C VAL A 291 -8.02 21.27 -4.84
N ARG A 292 -8.06 19.98 -4.49
CA ARG A 292 -8.48 19.51 -3.17
C ARG A 292 -7.38 19.68 -2.12
N ARG A 293 -6.16 20.00 -2.54
CA ARG A 293 -4.99 20.18 -1.69
C ARG A 293 -4.86 21.64 -1.31
N SER A 294 -4.68 21.89 -0.03
CA SER A 294 -4.39 23.23 0.50
C SER A 294 -3.41 23.13 1.65
N ARG A 295 -2.71 24.24 1.91
CA ARG A 295 -1.78 24.32 3.05
C ARG A 295 -2.52 24.07 4.37
N ALA A 296 -3.67 24.71 4.54
CA ALA A 296 -4.51 24.54 5.72
C ALA A 296 -4.93 23.08 5.95
N TYR A 297 -5.36 22.37 4.89
CA TYR A 297 -5.72 20.95 5.01
C TYR A 297 -4.51 20.07 5.32
N TRP A 298 -3.35 20.35 4.71
CA TRP A 298 -2.11 19.64 5.02
C TRP A 298 -1.73 19.84 6.48
N GLU A 299 -1.71 21.07 7.00
CA GLU A 299 -1.37 21.37 8.39
C GLU A 299 -2.32 20.66 9.37
N ALA A 300 -3.63 20.68 9.08
CA ALA A 300 -4.64 19.99 9.88
C ALA A 300 -4.44 18.46 9.92
N THR A 301 -3.79 17.87 8.91
CA THR A 301 -3.57 16.42 8.80
C THR A 301 -2.12 16.00 8.99
N ALA A 302 -1.19 16.94 9.09
CA ALA A 302 0.23 16.69 9.31
C ALA A 302 0.53 16.40 10.78
N ASN A 303 -0.19 17.05 11.70
CA ASN A 303 0.03 16.95 13.14
C ASN A 303 -0.85 15.85 13.79
N LEU A 304 -0.69 14.61 13.36
CA LEU A 304 -1.48 13.47 13.88
C LEU A 304 -0.80 12.86 15.09
N THR A 305 -1.23 13.27 16.29
CA THR A 305 -0.71 12.76 17.57
C THR A 305 -1.66 11.80 18.28
N GLY A 306 -2.78 11.43 17.64
CA GLY A 306 -3.82 10.58 18.23
C GLY A 306 -3.43 9.10 18.37
N GLY A 307 -2.40 8.65 17.66
CA GLY A 307 -1.85 7.29 17.75
C GLY A 307 -0.47 7.26 18.39
N HIS A 308 -0.03 6.06 18.79
CA HIS A 308 1.32 5.83 19.29
C HIS A 308 2.34 5.84 18.13
N VAL A 309 3.60 6.12 18.46
CA VAL A 309 4.70 6.01 17.50
C VAL A 309 4.82 4.54 17.06
N SER A 310 4.77 4.29 15.75
CA SER A 310 4.86 2.94 15.19
C SER A 310 6.15 2.74 14.40
N CYS A 311 7.07 1.94 14.94
CA CYS A 311 8.39 1.67 14.37
C CYS A 311 8.47 0.40 13.51
N HIS A 312 7.34 -0.27 13.31
CA HIS A 312 7.27 -1.59 12.67
C HIS A 312 7.59 -1.58 11.15
N THR A 313 7.78 -0.41 10.56
CA THR A 313 7.92 -0.22 9.10
C THR A 313 9.35 -0.13 8.62
N THR A 314 10.36 -0.43 9.44
CA THR A 314 11.77 -0.29 9.06
C THR A 314 12.42 -1.62 8.67
N ASN A 315 11.85 -2.76 9.10
CA ASN A 315 12.44 -4.09 8.90
C ASN A 315 12.56 -4.54 7.43
N TRP A 316 11.91 -3.86 6.49
CA TRP A 316 12.02 -4.18 5.07
C TRP A 316 13.39 -3.79 4.48
N ILE A 317 14.11 -2.89 5.12
CA ILE A 317 15.43 -2.43 4.68
C ILE A 317 16.44 -3.57 4.66
N SER A 318 16.59 -4.27 5.79
CA SER A 318 17.51 -5.41 5.88
C SER A 318 17.12 -6.50 4.89
N ARG A 319 15.81 -6.78 4.75
CA ARG A 319 15.31 -7.73 3.75
C ARG A 319 15.70 -7.34 2.32
N LEU A 320 15.69 -6.06 1.99
CA LEU A 320 16.09 -5.58 0.68
C LEU A 320 17.59 -5.77 0.44
N GLN A 321 18.43 -5.48 1.45
CA GLN A 321 19.87 -5.72 1.38
C GLN A 321 20.19 -7.19 1.20
N ASP A 322 19.55 -8.05 2.00
CA ASP A 322 19.73 -9.51 1.92
C ASP A 322 19.32 -10.03 0.52
N GLU A 323 18.20 -9.54 -0.03
CA GLU A 323 17.76 -9.88 -1.38
C GLU A 323 18.75 -9.42 -2.44
N TRP A 324 19.29 -8.21 -2.30
CA TRP A 324 20.30 -7.68 -3.20
C TRP A 324 21.57 -8.51 -3.17
N TYR A 325 22.12 -8.77 -1.98
CA TYR A 325 23.36 -9.52 -1.81
C TYR A 325 23.25 -10.95 -2.29
N ARG A 326 22.08 -11.58 -2.14
CA ARG A 326 21.85 -12.92 -2.68
C ARG A 326 21.93 -12.98 -4.20
N ARG A 327 21.57 -11.89 -4.90
CA ARG A 327 21.55 -11.83 -6.37
C ARG A 327 22.87 -11.35 -6.96
N HIS A 328 23.47 -10.34 -6.33
CA HIS A 328 24.60 -9.60 -6.92
C HIS A 328 25.90 -9.76 -6.12
N GLY A 329 25.90 -10.52 -5.02
CA GLY A 329 27.01 -10.51 -4.07
C GLY A 329 27.11 -9.16 -3.34
N ASN A 330 28.26 -8.84 -2.76
CA ASN A 330 28.46 -7.62 -1.96
C ASN A 330 28.72 -6.35 -2.81
N ASP A 331 28.06 -6.19 -3.96
CA ASP A 331 28.18 -4.98 -4.79
C ASP A 331 27.33 -3.83 -4.21
N ASN A 332 27.98 -2.96 -3.43
CA ASN A 332 27.31 -1.83 -2.80
C ASN A 332 27.09 -0.64 -3.74
N VAL A 333 27.84 -0.52 -4.84
CA VAL A 333 27.77 0.65 -5.73
C VAL A 333 26.47 0.60 -6.53
N GLU A 334 26.19 -0.54 -7.15
CA GLU A 334 24.96 -0.74 -7.91
C GLU A 334 23.72 -0.69 -7.00
N PHE A 335 23.83 -1.19 -5.76
CA PHE A 335 22.75 -1.09 -4.79
C PHE A 335 22.41 0.37 -4.48
N GLN A 336 23.41 1.22 -4.28
CA GLN A 336 23.17 2.64 -4.04
C GLN A 336 22.54 3.33 -5.26
N GLN A 337 22.95 2.97 -6.48
CA GLN A 337 22.32 3.46 -7.71
C GLN A 337 20.85 3.02 -7.84
N LEU A 338 20.50 1.80 -7.38
CA LEU A 338 19.10 1.35 -7.34
C LEU A 338 18.24 2.19 -6.40
N LEU A 339 18.81 2.59 -5.25
CA LEU A 339 18.13 3.39 -4.24
C LEU A 339 18.10 4.89 -4.59
N HIS A 340 19.09 5.34 -5.35
CA HIS A 340 19.31 6.71 -5.80
C HIS A 340 19.55 6.73 -7.31
N PRO A 341 18.53 6.47 -8.13
CA PRO A 341 18.68 6.64 -9.57
C PRO A 341 19.02 8.10 -9.83
N SER A 342 20.20 8.35 -10.39
CA SER A 342 20.63 9.67 -10.83
C SER A 342 19.56 10.24 -11.75
N SER A 343 19.01 11.39 -11.38
CA SER A 343 17.97 12.09 -12.13
C SER A 343 18.46 12.57 -13.49
#